data_AF-A0A932B1M5-F1
#
_entry.id   AF-A0A932B1M5-F1
#
_cell.length_a   1.000
_cell.length_b   1.000
_cell.length_c   1.000
_cell.angle_alpha   90.00
_cell.angle_beta   90.00
_cell.angle_gamma   90.00
#
_symmetry.space_group_name_H-M   'P 1'
#
loop_
_entity.id
_entity.type
_entity.pdbx_description
1 polymer ?
#
loop_
_entity_poly.entity_id
_entity_poly.type
_entity_poly.pdbx_seq_one_letter_code
_entity_poly.pdbx_strand_id
1 'polypeptide(L)'
;MSGPQALAEQAGILRTTMGAAFPGERAVFRGHDLHRELKDMDWLSLCAFGIFGRPVPPEQIELITSAFVYSSYPNARLWNNRVAALAGTTRSTPNLAISAAQAISEATIYGRGNEFRALDFFCGLRGRPGARLAFDRRAQVSVYVSWA
;
A
#
# COMPACT_ATOMS: atom_id res chain seq x y z
N MET A 1 -1.46 18.30 -33.92
CA MET A 1 -1.64 18.47 -32.45
C MET A 1 -3.00 19.08 -32.23
N SER A 2 -3.86 18.46 -31.44
CA SER A 2 -5.17 19.01 -31.10
C SER A 2 -4.97 20.32 -30.33
N GLY A 3 -5.64 21.39 -30.77
CA GLY A 3 -5.53 22.71 -30.18
C GLY A 3 -6.18 22.82 -28.78
N PRO A 4 -6.18 24.02 -28.17
CA PRO A 4 -6.75 24.26 -26.83
C PRO A 4 -8.22 23.84 -26.68
N GLN A 5 -8.96 23.70 -27.79
CA GLN A 5 -10.34 23.18 -27.83
C GLN A 5 -10.44 21.76 -27.26
N ALA A 6 -9.45 20.90 -27.51
CA ALA A 6 -9.46 19.52 -26.99
C ALA A 6 -9.28 19.46 -25.46
N LEU A 7 -8.63 20.46 -24.85
CA LEU A 7 -8.52 20.56 -23.40
C LEU A 7 -9.81 21.08 -22.77
N ALA A 8 -10.51 21.99 -23.44
CA ALA A 8 -11.81 22.50 -22.99
C ALA A 8 -12.86 21.38 -22.89
N GLU A 9 -12.83 20.40 -23.79
CA GLU A 9 -13.71 19.22 -23.75
C GLU A 9 -13.50 18.32 -22.52
N GLN A 10 -12.35 18.43 -21.84
CA GLN A 10 -12.04 17.63 -20.64
C GLN A 10 -12.20 18.41 -19.32
N ALA A 11 -12.51 19.71 -19.40
CA ALA A 11 -12.65 20.54 -18.21
C ALA A 11 -13.83 20.07 -17.33
N GLY A 12 -13.57 19.86 -16.04
CA GLY A 12 -14.58 19.42 -15.08
C GLY A 12 -14.93 17.92 -15.14
N ILE A 13 -14.26 17.13 -15.99
CA ILE A 13 -14.52 15.70 -16.11
C ILE A 13 -13.44 14.91 -15.38
N LEU A 14 -13.81 14.28 -14.26
CA LEU A 14 -12.99 13.26 -13.62
C LEU A 14 -13.57 11.87 -13.93
N ARG A 15 -12.94 11.14 -14.87
CA ARG A 15 -13.31 9.75 -15.15
C ARG A 15 -12.60 8.83 -14.17
N THR A 16 -13.35 8.10 -13.36
CA THR A 16 -12.77 7.19 -12.37
C THR A 16 -13.67 5.97 -12.14
N THR A 17 -13.05 4.83 -11.85
CA THR A 17 -13.74 3.63 -11.37
C THR A 17 -13.79 3.57 -9.84
N MET A 18 -13.19 4.54 -9.15
CA MET A 18 -13.12 4.57 -7.68
C MET A 18 -14.47 4.89 -7.04
N GLY A 19 -15.32 5.65 -7.73
CA GLY A 19 -16.62 6.09 -7.25
C GLY A 19 -16.66 7.58 -6.90
N ALA A 20 -17.71 8.00 -6.20
CA ALA A 20 -17.99 9.39 -5.86
C ALA A 20 -18.94 9.49 -4.66
N ALA A 21 -18.86 10.60 -3.93
CA ALA A 21 -19.86 10.97 -2.93
C ALA A 21 -20.96 11.82 -3.57
N PHE A 22 -22.22 11.49 -3.26
CA PHE A 22 -23.41 12.22 -3.67
C PHE A 22 -24.08 12.76 -2.39
N PRO A 23 -23.75 14.00 -1.97
CA PRO A 23 -24.22 14.56 -0.72
C PRO A 23 -25.75 14.49 -0.58
N GLY A 24 -26.23 14.00 0.56
CA GLY A 24 -27.66 13.81 0.82
C GLY A 24 -28.26 12.53 0.26
N GLU A 25 -27.52 11.73 -0.51
CA GLU A 25 -28.02 10.50 -1.13
C GLU A 25 -27.19 9.27 -0.72
N ARG A 26 -25.95 9.16 -1.21
CA ARG A 26 -25.08 7.97 -1.00
C ARG A 26 -23.61 8.28 -1.28
N ALA A 27 -22.74 7.36 -0.89
CA ALA A 27 -21.36 7.32 -1.33
C ALA A 27 -21.10 6.04 -2.11
N VAL A 28 -20.65 6.15 -3.35
CA VAL A 28 -20.31 5.00 -4.20
C VAL A 28 -18.81 4.76 -4.10
N PHE A 29 -18.42 3.52 -3.80
CA PHE A 29 -17.04 3.07 -3.74
C PHE A 29 -16.87 1.81 -4.58
N ARG A 30 -16.06 1.88 -5.64
CA ARG A 30 -15.85 0.79 -6.61
C ARG A 30 -17.16 0.19 -7.17
N GLY A 31 -18.19 1.02 -7.34
CA GLY A 31 -19.50 0.61 -7.86
C GLY A 31 -20.52 0.15 -6.80
N HIS A 32 -20.14 0.11 -5.52
CA HIS A 32 -21.02 -0.29 -4.42
C HIS A 32 -21.40 0.90 -3.54
N ASP A 33 -22.60 0.90 -2.96
CA ASP A 33 -22.97 1.86 -1.91
C ASP A 33 -22.19 1.56 -0.62
N LEU A 34 -21.30 2.47 -0.25
CA LEU A 34 -20.40 2.34 0.90
C LEU A 34 -21.16 2.10 2.21
N HIS A 35 -22.28 2.79 2.42
CA HIS A 35 -23.00 2.75 3.71
C HIS A 35 -24.05 1.64 3.77
N ARG A 36 -24.37 1.00 2.64
CA ARG A 36 -25.36 -0.08 2.56
C ARG A 36 -24.74 -1.43 2.30
N GLU A 37 -23.92 -1.53 1.25
CA GLU A 37 -23.35 -2.79 0.76
C GLU A 37 -22.01 -3.13 1.42
N LEU A 38 -21.23 -2.11 1.83
CA LEU A 38 -19.88 -2.30 2.39
C LEU A 38 -19.76 -2.02 3.89
N LYS A 39 -20.87 -1.71 4.56
CA LYS A 39 -20.90 -1.25 5.97
C LYS A 39 -20.32 -2.24 6.98
N ASP A 40 -20.38 -3.54 6.67
CA ASP A 40 -19.95 -4.62 7.56
C ASP A 40 -18.50 -5.06 7.27
N MET A 41 -17.83 -4.42 6.30
CA MET A 41 -16.44 -4.68 5.97
C MET A 41 -15.52 -4.00 6.98
N ASP A 42 -14.52 -4.74 7.50
CA ASP A 42 -13.51 -4.13 8.34
C ASP A 42 -12.65 -3.13 7.55
N TRP A 43 -11.99 -2.23 8.27
CA TRP A 43 -11.24 -1.14 7.66
C TRP A 43 -10.15 -1.61 6.71
N LEU A 44 -9.38 -2.65 7.06
CA LEU A 44 -8.28 -3.10 6.22
C LEU A 44 -8.80 -3.83 4.97
N SER A 45 -9.86 -4.61 5.12
CA SER A 45 -10.60 -5.20 4.00
C SER A 45 -11.15 -4.12 3.06
N LEU A 46 -11.70 -3.02 3.58
CA LEU A 46 -12.17 -1.90 2.76
C LEU A 46 -11.04 -1.21 2.01
N CYS A 47 -9.90 -0.97 2.66
CA CYS A 47 -8.69 -0.45 2.00
C CYS A 47 -8.22 -1.40 0.89
N ALA A 48 -8.14 -2.70 1.17
CA ALA A 48 -7.72 -3.71 0.20
C ALA A 48 -8.68 -3.81 -0.98
N PHE A 49 -9.99 -3.81 -0.73
CA PHE A 49 -11.03 -3.74 -1.75
C PHE A 49 -10.87 -2.48 -2.61
N GLY A 50 -10.59 -1.34 -1.97
CA GLY A 50 -10.27 -0.08 -2.64
C GLY A 50 -9.08 -0.16 -3.59
N ILE A 51 -8.02 -0.88 -3.22
CA ILE A 51 -6.81 -1.05 -4.04
C ILE A 51 -7.05 -2.04 -5.18
N PHE A 52 -7.56 -3.24 -4.86
CA PHE A 52 -7.66 -4.35 -5.82
C PHE A 52 -8.93 -4.33 -6.68
N GLY A 53 -9.97 -3.58 -6.26
CA GLY A 53 -11.27 -3.56 -6.93
C GLY A 53 -12.05 -4.88 -6.81
N ARG A 54 -11.66 -5.76 -5.89
CA ARG A 54 -12.30 -7.06 -5.62
C ARG A 54 -12.11 -7.46 -4.16
N PRO A 55 -12.98 -8.30 -3.59
CA PRO A 55 -12.78 -8.84 -2.26
C PRO A 55 -11.44 -9.59 -2.15
N VAL A 56 -10.76 -9.40 -1.02
CA VAL A 56 -9.51 -10.09 -0.69
C VAL A 56 -9.82 -11.18 0.34
N PRO A 57 -9.24 -12.39 0.20
CA PRO A 57 -9.49 -13.47 1.14
C PRO A 57 -9.10 -13.10 2.58
N PRO A 58 -9.88 -13.52 3.60
CA PRO A 58 -9.63 -13.16 5.00
C PRO A 58 -8.22 -13.53 5.49
N GLU A 59 -7.68 -14.67 5.06
CA GLU A 59 -6.33 -15.12 5.42
C GLU A 59 -5.23 -14.17 4.91
N GLN A 60 -5.46 -13.50 3.79
CA GLN A 60 -4.53 -12.49 3.27
C GLN A 60 -4.64 -11.17 4.04
N ILE A 61 -5.85 -10.79 4.45
CA ILE A 61 -6.08 -9.63 5.32
C ILE A 61 -5.42 -9.84 6.68
N GLU A 62 -5.56 -11.04 7.27
CA GLU A 62 -4.89 -11.40 8.52
C GLU A 62 -3.37 -11.31 8.39
N LEU A 63 -2.79 -11.89 7.34
CA LEU A 63 -1.34 -11.82 7.08
C LEU A 63 -0.84 -10.36 7.01
N ILE A 64 -1.55 -9.49 6.27
CA ILE A 64 -1.18 -8.07 6.15
C ILE A 64 -1.33 -7.37 7.50
N THR A 65 -2.41 -7.65 8.23
CA THR A 65 -2.63 -7.11 9.58
C THR A 65 -1.49 -7.49 10.51
N SER A 66 -1.10 -8.76 10.54
CA SER A 66 0.02 -9.24 11.36
C SER A 66 1.33 -8.55 10.99
N ALA A 67 1.62 -8.40 9.69
CA ALA A 67 2.81 -7.70 9.23
C ALA A 67 2.84 -6.24 9.72
N PHE A 68 1.70 -5.55 9.67
CA PHE A 68 1.58 -4.16 10.14
C PHE A 68 1.77 -4.09 11.66
N VAL A 69 1.11 -4.97 12.42
CA VAL A 69 1.21 -4.99 13.88
C VAL A 69 2.65 -5.30 14.33
N TYR A 70 3.29 -6.30 13.73
CA TYR A 70 4.64 -6.72 14.09
C TYR A 70 5.74 -5.73 13.67
N SER A 71 5.43 -4.78 12.78
CA SER A 71 6.36 -3.72 12.34
C SER A 71 6.01 -2.33 12.90
N SER A 72 4.92 -2.20 13.65
CA SER A 72 4.46 -0.94 14.27
C SER A 72 5.24 -0.61 15.56
N TYR A 73 6.56 -0.57 15.47
CA TYR A 73 7.42 -0.32 16.63
C TYR A 73 7.19 1.08 17.22
N PRO A 74 6.81 1.21 18.50
CA PRO A 74 6.58 2.51 19.14
C PRO A 74 7.91 3.15 19.57
N ASN A 75 8.84 3.32 18.62
CA ASN A 75 10.17 3.83 18.86
C ASN A 75 10.48 4.98 17.91
N ALA A 76 10.56 6.19 18.46
CA ALA A 76 10.87 7.41 17.72
C ALA A 76 12.27 7.41 17.09
N ARG A 77 13.19 6.54 17.49
CA ARG A 77 14.54 6.49 16.89
C ARG A 77 14.56 5.76 15.56
N LEU A 78 13.56 4.92 15.29
CA LEU A 78 13.48 4.10 14.09
C LEU A 78 12.94 4.91 12.91
N TRP A 79 13.60 4.75 11.76
CA TRP A 79 13.11 5.14 10.43
C TRP A 79 12.42 6.51 10.39
N ASN A 80 11.23 6.58 9.81
CA ASN A 80 10.39 7.77 9.67
C ASN A 80 9.65 8.16 10.97
N ASN A 81 9.64 7.31 12.00
CA ASN A 81 8.98 7.63 13.28
C ASN A 81 9.62 8.86 13.94
N ARG A 82 10.91 9.10 13.71
CA ARG A 82 11.62 10.30 14.22
C ARG A 82 11.05 11.59 13.67
N VAL A 83 10.55 11.58 12.43
CA VAL A 83 9.99 12.75 11.77
C VAL A 83 8.61 13.04 12.35
N ALA A 84 7.77 12.02 12.53
CA ALA A 84 6.48 12.16 13.20
C ALA A 84 6.66 12.66 14.64
N ALA A 85 7.62 12.09 15.38
CA ALA A 85 7.93 12.50 16.75
C ALA A 85 8.43 13.95 16.83
N LEU A 86 9.37 14.35 15.96
CA LEU A 86 9.87 15.72 15.88
C LEU A 86 8.75 16.71 15.55
N ALA A 87 7.93 16.40 14.54
CA ALA A 87 6.80 17.25 14.17
C ALA A 87 5.81 17.40 15.35
N GLY A 88 5.54 16.32 16.08
CA GLY A 88 4.73 16.34 17.30
C GLY A 88 5.32 17.22 18.41
N THR A 89 6.62 17.13 18.68
CA THR A 89 7.28 17.98 19.71
C THR A 89 7.33 19.46 19.31
N THR A 90 7.35 19.76 18.02
CA THR A 90 7.24 21.13 17.50
C THR A 90 5.80 21.67 17.45
N ARG A 91 4.81 20.91 17.96
CA ARG A 91 3.37 21.25 17.95
C ARG A 91 2.79 21.40 16.54
N SER A 92 3.30 20.64 15.57
CA SER A 92 2.65 20.48 14.27
C SER A 92 1.32 19.73 14.43
N THR A 93 0.39 19.92 13.49
CA THR A 93 -0.86 19.16 13.50
C THR A 93 -0.60 17.69 13.19
N PRO A 94 -1.41 16.74 13.71
CA PRO A 94 -1.22 15.31 13.46
C PRO A 94 -1.15 14.98 11.97
N ASN A 95 -1.99 15.61 11.14
CA ASN A 95 -2.00 15.37 9.70
C ASN A 95 -0.69 15.82 9.03
N LEU A 96 -0.14 16.98 9.39
CA LEU A 96 1.13 17.46 8.84
C LEU A 96 2.30 16.57 9.32
N ALA A 97 2.29 16.18 10.60
CA ALA A 97 3.31 15.31 11.18
C ALA A 97 3.36 13.94 10.49
N ILE A 98 2.20 13.30 10.30
CA ILE A 98 2.11 12.01 9.62
C ILE A 98 2.43 12.14 8.14
N SER A 99 1.95 13.19 7.45
CA SER A 99 2.25 13.41 6.03
C SER A 99 3.77 13.55 5.80
N ALA A 100 4.46 14.32 6.65
CA ALA A 100 5.91 14.47 6.56
C ALA A 100 6.65 13.14 6.81
N ALA A 101 6.20 12.35 7.78
CA ALA A 101 6.78 11.04 8.05
C ALA A 101 6.53 10.06 6.90
N GLN A 102 5.32 10.04 6.32
CA GLN A 102 4.95 9.19 5.19
C GLN A 102 5.75 9.53 3.93
N ALA A 103 5.98 10.81 3.63
CA ALA A 103 6.80 11.22 2.48
C ALA A 103 8.21 10.62 2.52
N ILE A 104 8.79 10.44 3.72
CA ILE A 104 10.12 9.84 3.89
C ILE A 104 10.06 8.31 3.88
N SER A 105 8.91 7.71 4.18
CA SER A 105 8.64 6.27 4.01
C SER A 105 8.61 5.83 2.55
N GLU A 106 8.71 6.73 1.57
CA GLU A 106 8.89 6.38 0.16
C GLU A 106 10.37 6.37 -0.26
N ALA A 107 11.29 6.89 0.57
CA ALA A 107 12.70 6.94 0.27
C ALA A 107 13.31 5.52 0.19
N THR A 108 14.26 5.27 -0.70
CA THR A 108 14.87 3.94 -0.92
C THR A 108 15.45 3.29 0.35
N ILE A 109 15.92 4.08 1.31
CA ILE A 109 16.54 3.59 2.55
C ILE A 109 15.50 3.10 3.57
N TYR A 110 14.34 3.75 3.65
CA TYR A 110 13.31 3.49 4.67
C TYR A 110 12.01 2.94 4.10
N GLY A 111 11.86 2.99 2.78
CA GLY A 111 10.63 2.72 2.09
C GLY A 111 10.55 1.34 1.49
N ARG A 112 9.36 1.05 0.98
CA ARG A 112 8.98 -0.29 0.49
C ARG A 112 9.62 -0.66 -0.84
N GLY A 113 10.40 0.24 -1.45
CA GLY A 113 11.10 -0.01 -2.73
C GLY A 113 12.02 -1.24 -2.69
N ASN A 114 12.69 -1.49 -1.57
CA ASN A 114 13.53 -2.69 -1.41
C ASN A 114 12.69 -3.96 -1.30
N GLU A 115 11.51 -3.88 -0.67
CA GLU A 115 10.58 -4.99 -0.56
C GLU A 115 10.05 -5.40 -1.95
N PHE A 116 9.67 -4.43 -2.79
CA PHE A 116 9.26 -4.71 -4.16
C PHE A 116 10.37 -5.38 -4.98
N ARG A 117 11.62 -4.93 -4.86
CA ARG A 117 12.76 -5.56 -5.53
C ARG A 117 13.02 -6.98 -5.04
N ALA A 118 12.90 -7.23 -3.74
CA ALA A 118 13.03 -8.57 -3.18
C ALA A 118 11.92 -9.49 -3.68
N LEU A 119 10.67 -9.03 -3.71
CA LEU A 119 9.53 -9.77 -4.24
C LEU A 119 9.70 -10.07 -5.74
N ASP A 120 10.09 -9.08 -6.54
CA ASP A 120 10.36 -9.24 -7.97
C ASP A 120 11.44 -10.30 -8.22
N PHE A 121 12.53 -10.24 -7.44
CA PHE A 121 13.59 -11.25 -7.47
C PHE A 121 13.06 -12.66 -7.17
N PHE A 122 12.28 -12.84 -6.09
CA PHE A 122 11.73 -14.15 -5.72
C PHE A 122 10.71 -14.67 -6.75
N CYS A 123 9.85 -13.80 -7.28
CA CYS A 123 8.89 -14.14 -8.33
C CYS A 123 9.61 -14.55 -9.63
N GLY A 124 10.63 -13.79 -10.03
CA GLY A 124 11.45 -14.09 -11.20
C GLY A 124 12.21 -15.41 -11.07
N LEU A 125 12.71 -15.75 -9.87
CA LEU A 125 13.32 -17.06 -9.61
C LEU A 125 12.31 -18.19 -9.73
N ARG A 126 11.09 -18.03 -9.19
CA ARG A 126 10.04 -19.07 -9.26
C ARG A 126 9.62 -19.40 -10.70
N GLY A 127 9.73 -18.45 -11.62
CA GLY A 127 9.48 -18.65 -13.05
C GLY A 127 10.58 -19.39 -13.81
N ARG A 128 11.73 -19.69 -13.18
CA ARG A 128 12.86 -20.37 -13.82
C ARG A 128 12.86 -21.88 -13.51
N PRO A 129 12.97 -22.76 -14.53
CA PRO A 129 13.14 -24.19 -14.31
C PRO A 129 14.40 -24.47 -13.47
N GLY A 130 14.28 -25.25 -12.39
CA GLY A 130 15.40 -25.68 -11.55
C GLY A 130 15.78 -24.75 -10.38
N ALA A 131 15.20 -23.55 -10.28
CA ALA A 131 15.43 -22.66 -9.14
C ALA A 131 14.72 -23.17 -7.88
N ARG A 132 15.48 -23.51 -6.83
CA ARG A 132 14.94 -23.84 -5.50
C ARG A 132 15.35 -22.79 -4.48
N LEU A 133 14.35 -22.30 -3.75
CA LEU A 133 14.57 -21.50 -2.55
C LEU A 133 14.81 -22.45 -1.36
N ALA A 134 16.03 -22.43 -0.83
CA ALA A 134 16.35 -23.08 0.44
C ALA A 134 16.34 -22.00 1.53
N PHE A 135 15.37 -22.08 2.45
CA PHE A 135 15.38 -21.29 3.67
C PHE A 135 16.21 -22.04 4.72
N ASP A 136 17.47 -21.63 4.89
CA ASP A 136 18.27 -22.03 6.04
C ASP A 136 17.77 -21.24 7.26
N ARG A 137 17.52 -21.93 8.38
CA ARG A 137 17.06 -21.32 9.65
C ARG A 137 18.10 -20.38 10.28
N ARG A 138 19.29 -20.25 9.68
CA ARG A 138 20.34 -19.28 10.03
C ARG A 138 20.39 -18.09 9.06
N ALA A 139 19.29 -17.34 8.90
CA ALA A 139 19.26 -15.95 8.43
C ALA A 139 20.19 -15.53 7.25
N GLN A 140 20.49 -16.40 6.29
CA GLN A 140 21.08 -16.04 5.01
C GLN A 140 20.29 -16.68 3.88
N VAL A 141 19.70 -15.85 3.02
CA VAL A 141 19.15 -16.29 1.74
C VAL A 141 20.34 -16.66 0.84
N SER A 142 20.63 -17.95 0.71
CA SER A 142 21.57 -18.47 -0.28
C SER A 142 20.80 -19.00 -1.48
N VAL A 143 21.14 -18.52 -2.68
CA VAL A 143 20.58 -19.01 -3.94
C VAL A 143 21.49 -20.09 -4.50
N TYR A 144 20.99 -21.32 -4.57
CA TYR A 144 21.67 -22.41 -5.24
C TYR A 144 21.11 -22.58 -6.65
N VAL A 145 21.98 -22.47 -7.66
CA VAL A 145 21.66 -22.86 -9.03
C VAL A 145 22.34 -24.21 -9.26
N SER A 146 21.53 -25.27 -9.30
CA SER A 146 21.98 -26.62 -9.65
C SER A 146 21.82 -26.78 -11.16
N TRP A 147 22.93 -27.01 -11.85
CA TRP A 147 22.91 -27.53 -13.21
C TRP A 147 22.92 -29.06 -13.12
N ALA A 148 22.05 -29.70 -13.90
CA ALA A 148 22.05 -31.15 -14.08
C ALA A 148 23.36 -31.61 -14.73
#